data_AF-A0A7V6BZ32-F1
#
_entry.id   AF-A0A7V6BZ32-F1
#
_cell.length_a   1.000
_cell.length_b   1.000
_cell.length_c   1.000
_cell.angle_alpha   90.00
_cell.angle_beta   90.00
_cell.angle_gamma   90.00
#
_symmetry.space_group_name_H-M   'P 1'
#
loop_
_entity.id
_entity.type
_entity.pdbx_description
1 polymer ?
#
loop_
_entity_poly.entity_id
_entity_poly.type
_entity_poly.pdbx_seq_one_letter_code
_entity_poly.pdbx_strand_id
1 'polypeptide(L)'
;MGVPNNEIIQVFEPGRGQGAIYHLGENIDFRVKTSQTGYLTFTVIDPDGRVYELERNVFIQAGQLTYFPNSSTQAGSLSLVPPRGHHRVRVSFTSSQTDVNRVNYVNINGEANWNNTIQSDIQYSNLRDVAETWFFIE
;
A
#
# COMPACT_ATOMS: atom_id res chain seq x y z
N MET A 1 5.93 -13.50 -19.37
CA MET A 1 5.13 -12.54 -20.15
C MET A 1 4.81 -11.39 -19.21
N GLY A 2 5.49 -10.25 -19.34
CA GLY A 2 5.31 -9.11 -18.43
C GLY A 2 4.08 -8.31 -18.85
N VAL A 3 3.21 -7.99 -17.88
CA VAL A 3 2.13 -7.03 -18.10
C VAL A 3 2.79 -5.71 -18.49
N PRO A 4 2.33 -5.00 -19.55
CA PRO A 4 2.88 -3.70 -19.87
C PRO A 4 2.66 -2.77 -18.66
N ASN A 5 3.76 -2.34 -18.02
CA ASN A 5 3.73 -1.35 -16.94
C ASN A 5 3.28 -0.03 -17.53
N ASN A 6 1.98 0.19 -17.53
CA ASN A 6 1.44 1.53 -17.54
C ASN A 6 1.78 2.08 -16.14
N GLU A 7 2.98 2.65 -15.99
CA GLU A 7 3.56 3.05 -14.70
C GLU A 7 2.73 4.22 -14.13
N ILE A 8 1.62 3.88 -13.49
CA ILE A 8 0.69 4.84 -12.91
C ILE A 8 1.28 5.31 -11.60
N ILE A 9 1.77 4.40 -10.77
CA ILE A 9 2.46 4.74 -9.53
C ILE A 9 3.92 5.07 -9.88
N GLN A 10 4.28 6.35 -9.82
CA GLN A 10 5.60 6.86 -10.19
C GLN A 10 6.57 6.93 -9.02
N VAL A 11 6.04 7.11 -7.81
CA VAL A 11 6.82 7.14 -6.57
C VAL A 11 6.04 6.37 -5.52
N PHE A 12 6.73 5.46 -4.83
CA PHE A 12 6.22 4.82 -3.62
C PHE A 12 7.36 4.39 -2.70
N GLU A 13 7.54 5.10 -1.59
CA GLU A 13 8.59 4.82 -0.63
C GLU A 13 8.23 5.33 0.78
N PRO A 14 8.81 4.75 1.85
CA PRO A 14 8.75 5.36 3.18
C PRO A 14 9.26 6.81 3.16
N GLY A 15 8.79 7.62 4.11
CA GLY A 15 9.24 9.00 4.30
C GLY A 15 10.76 9.11 4.43
N ARG A 16 11.38 8.16 5.14
CA ARG A 16 12.85 8.06 5.32
C ARG A 16 13.58 7.34 4.17
N GLY A 17 12.85 6.92 3.13
CA GLY A 17 13.37 6.17 2.00
C GLY A 17 13.19 4.66 2.12
N GLN A 18 13.27 3.97 0.99
CA GLN A 18 13.15 2.52 0.93
C GLN A 18 14.29 1.86 1.73
N GLY A 19 13.90 0.96 2.63
CA GLY A 19 14.82 0.26 3.52
C GLY A 19 15.29 1.00 4.74
N ALA A 20 14.64 2.12 5.06
CA ALA A 20 14.83 2.78 6.33
C ALA A 20 14.48 1.86 7.51
N ILE A 21 15.20 2.08 8.61
CA ILE A 21 14.97 1.44 9.89
C ILE A 21 14.12 2.39 10.75
N TYR A 22 13.13 1.80 11.40
CA TYR A 22 12.25 2.45 12.36
C TYR A 22 12.24 1.67 13.67
N HIS A 23 11.88 2.33 14.76
CA HIS A 23 11.70 1.69 16.06
C HIS A 23 10.22 1.51 16.39
N LEU A 24 9.91 0.54 17.25
CA LEU A 24 8.56 0.37 17.79
C LEU A 24 8.02 1.67 18.41
N GLY A 25 6.75 1.98 18.12
CA GLY A 25 6.07 3.20 18.55
C GLY A 25 6.36 4.43 17.69
N GLU A 26 7.37 4.39 16.80
CA GLU A 26 7.55 5.45 15.81
C GLU A 26 6.37 5.47 14.82
N ASN A 27 6.15 6.64 14.23
CA ASN A 27 5.22 6.78 13.13
C ASN A 27 5.95 6.63 11.80
N ILE A 28 5.32 5.92 10.88
CA ILE A 28 5.75 5.84 9.48
C ILE A 28 4.80 6.64 8.60
N ASP A 29 5.39 7.31 7.61
CA ASP A 29 4.70 7.89 6.48
C ASP A 29 5.26 7.32 5.17
N PHE A 30 4.50 7.43 4.10
CA PHE A 30 4.86 7.00 2.76
C PHE A 30 4.66 8.14 1.77
N ARG A 31 5.63 8.34 0.90
CA ARG A 31 5.57 9.28 -0.22
C ARG A 31 5.03 8.55 -1.43
N VAL A 32 3.96 9.09 -2.02
CA VAL A 32 3.29 8.52 -3.19
C VAL A 32 3.06 9.58 -4.26
N LYS A 33 3.33 9.23 -5.51
CA LYS A 33 2.98 10.05 -6.67
C LYS A 33 2.40 9.16 -7.75
N THR A 34 1.28 9.59 -8.34
CA THR A 34 0.67 8.90 -9.47
C THR A 34 0.61 9.77 -10.71
N SER A 35 0.60 9.17 -11.90
CA SER A 35 0.36 9.87 -13.17
C SER A 35 -1.12 10.08 -13.47
N GLN A 36 -2.01 9.41 -12.73
CA GLN A 36 -3.46 9.44 -12.89
C GLN A 36 -4.16 9.74 -11.55
N THR A 37 -5.33 10.39 -11.62
CA THR A 37 -6.20 10.61 -10.46
C THR A 37 -6.99 9.34 -10.19
N GLY A 38 -7.15 8.96 -8.92
CA GLY A 38 -7.86 7.75 -8.55
C GLY A 38 -7.79 7.46 -7.07
N TYR A 39 -7.69 6.18 -6.74
CA TYR A 39 -7.74 5.69 -5.38
C TYR A 39 -6.58 4.72 -5.11
N LEU A 40 -6.04 4.78 -3.89
CA LEU A 40 -4.98 3.92 -3.41
C LEU A 40 -5.47 3.02 -2.28
N THR A 41 -4.99 1.78 -2.29
CA THR A 41 -5.15 0.84 -1.17
C THR A 41 -3.77 0.38 -0.71
N PHE A 42 -3.49 0.55 0.57
CA PHE A 42 -2.22 0.22 1.19
C PHE A 42 -2.36 -1.07 1.99
N THR A 43 -1.51 -2.04 1.69
CA THR A 43 -1.47 -3.33 2.39
C THR A 43 -0.05 -3.65 2.79
N VAL A 44 0.11 -4.34 3.91
CA VAL A 44 1.41 -4.74 4.46
C VAL A 44 1.43 -6.25 4.60
N ILE A 45 2.60 -6.84 4.33
CA ILE A 45 2.95 -8.15 4.88
C ILE A 45 4.07 -7.96 5.91
N ASP A 46 3.82 -8.48 7.11
CA ASP A 46 4.77 -8.43 8.21
C ASP A 46 5.80 -9.58 8.15
N PRO A 47 6.86 -9.53 8.98
CA PRO A 47 7.85 -10.60 9.13
C PRO A 47 7.29 -11.99 9.42
N ASP A 48 6.14 -12.09 10.10
CA ASP A 48 5.48 -13.35 10.40
C ASP A 48 4.66 -13.88 9.20
N GLY A 49 4.62 -13.12 8.10
CA GLY A 49 3.90 -13.43 6.88
C GLY A 49 2.42 -13.06 6.92
N ARG A 50 1.96 -12.36 7.96
CA ARG A 50 0.58 -11.91 8.06
C ARG A 50 0.37 -10.69 7.19
N VAL A 51 -0.76 -10.66 6.50
CA VAL A 51 -1.14 -9.56 5.62
C VAL A 51 -2.32 -8.81 6.21
N TYR A 52 -2.25 -7.48 6.18
CA TYR A 52 -3.34 -6.62 6.62
C TYR A 52 -3.41 -5.34 5.79
N GLU A 53 -4.59 -4.74 5.78
CA GLU A 53 -4.87 -3.43 5.18
C GLU A 53 -4.47 -2.32 6.17
N LEU A 54 -3.72 -1.33 5.69
CA LEU A 54 -3.45 -0.11 6.46
C LEU A 54 -4.57 0.90 6.26
N GLU A 55 -4.97 1.09 5.01
CA GLU A 55 -6.00 2.03 4.59
C GLU A 55 -6.43 1.67 3.17
N ARG A 56 -7.68 1.98 2.83
CA ARG A 56 -8.26 1.66 1.53
C ARG A 56 -9.03 2.83 0.95
N ASN A 57 -9.06 2.88 -0.38
CA ASN A 57 -9.77 3.90 -1.14
C ASN A 57 -9.33 5.33 -0.80
N VAL A 58 -8.03 5.53 -0.52
CA VAL A 58 -7.42 6.84 -0.31
C VAL A 58 -7.39 7.60 -1.62
N PHE A 59 -8.05 8.75 -1.67
CA PHE A 59 -8.08 9.56 -2.89
C PHE A 59 -6.71 10.18 -3.19
N ILE A 60 -6.29 10.15 -4.45
CA ILE A 60 -5.06 10.80 -4.90
C ILE A 60 -5.28 11.55 -6.21
N GLN A 61 -4.70 12.76 -6.29
CA GLN A 61 -4.69 13.58 -7.51
C GLN A 61 -3.46 13.28 -8.36
N ALA A 62 -3.64 13.25 -9.68
CA ALA A 62 -2.55 13.05 -10.64
C ALA A 62 -1.45 14.11 -10.48
N GLY A 63 -0.19 13.68 -10.59
CA GLY A 63 0.98 14.54 -10.67
C GLY A 63 1.46 15.13 -9.35
N GLN A 64 0.68 15.01 -8.26
CA GLN A 64 1.05 15.52 -6.94
C GLN A 64 1.78 14.47 -6.11
N LEU A 65 2.95 14.83 -5.58
CA LEU A 65 3.61 14.04 -4.53
C LEU A 65 2.86 14.26 -3.22
N THR A 66 2.32 13.19 -2.66
CA THR A 66 1.49 13.21 -1.46
C THR A 66 2.08 12.29 -0.40
N TYR A 67 1.96 12.66 0.88
CA TYR A 67 2.34 11.81 2.00
C TYR A 67 1.12 11.01 2.47
N PHE A 68 1.33 9.79 2.94
CA PHE A 68 0.33 8.93 3.55
C PHE A 68 0.84 8.50 4.94
N PRO A 69 0.06 8.60 6.03
CA PRO A 69 -1.30 9.12 6.11
C PRO A 69 -1.44 10.61 5.75
N ASN A 70 -2.63 11.03 5.33
CA ASN A 70 -2.97 12.43 5.06
C ASN A 70 -4.40 12.77 5.50
N SER A 71 -4.85 14.00 5.24
CA SER A 71 -6.18 14.49 5.61
C SER A 71 -7.36 13.70 5.02
N SER A 72 -7.14 12.88 3.99
CA SER A 72 -8.18 12.02 3.39
C SER A 72 -8.20 10.60 3.97
N THR A 73 -7.26 10.26 4.85
CA THR A 73 -7.11 8.93 5.45
C THR A 73 -7.81 8.84 6.80
N GLN A 74 -8.37 7.68 7.13
CA GLN A 74 -9.02 7.41 8.40
C GLN A 74 -8.02 7.19 9.53
N ALA A 75 -6.86 6.58 9.23
CA ALA A 75 -5.86 6.21 10.24
C ALA A 75 -5.25 7.41 10.99
N GLY A 76 -5.15 8.60 10.38
CA GLY A 76 -4.55 9.81 10.95
C GLY A 76 -3.03 9.75 11.17
N SER A 77 -2.52 8.65 11.73
CA SER A 77 -1.11 8.30 11.91
C SER A 77 -0.92 6.79 11.93
N LEU A 78 0.19 6.29 11.39
CA LEU A 78 0.54 4.86 11.44
C LEU A 78 1.65 4.62 12.45
N SER A 79 1.28 4.19 13.64
CA SER A 79 2.24 3.79 14.67
C SER A 79 2.72 2.35 14.44
N LEU A 80 4.03 2.14 14.52
CA LEU A 80 4.66 0.86 14.28
C LEU A 80 4.56 -0.03 15.52
N VAL A 81 3.93 -1.19 15.33
CA VAL A 81 3.71 -2.22 16.36
C VAL A 81 4.46 -3.50 15.99
N PRO A 82 4.67 -4.44 16.93
CA PRO A 82 5.26 -5.74 16.60
C PRO A 82 4.49 -6.48 15.48
N PRO A 83 5.16 -7.37 14.73
CA PRO A 83 6.50 -7.92 14.96
C PRO A 83 7.65 -7.00 14.50
N ARG A 84 8.88 -7.28 14.95
CA ARG A 84 10.10 -6.62 14.47
C ARG A 84 10.63 -7.32 13.22
N GLY A 85 11.36 -6.58 12.39
CA GLY A 85 12.02 -7.11 11.19
C GLY A 85 11.50 -6.49 9.89
N HIS A 86 11.68 -7.24 8.81
CA HIS A 86 11.39 -6.80 7.44
C HIS A 86 9.89 -6.73 7.13
N HIS A 87 9.39 -5.52 6.89
CA HIS A 87 8.02 -5.29 6.44
C HIS A 87 8.03 -4.88 4.98
N ARG A 88 7.11 -5.46 4.19
CA ARG A 88 6.86 -5.00 2.82
C ARG A 88 5.48 -4.40 2.73
N VAL A 89 5.37 -3.33 1.96
CA VAL A 89 4.12 -2.61 1.74
C VAL A 89 3.86 -2.62 0.25
N ARG A 90 2.63 -2.93 -0.13
CA ARG A 90 2.13 -2.72 -1.49
C ARG A 90 1.08 -1.64 -1.47
N VAL A 91 1.20 -0.73 -2.43
CA VAL A 91 0.14 0.19 -2.77
C VAL A 91 -0.43 -0.25 -4.11
N SER A 92 -1.75 -0.44 -4.17
CA SER A 92 -2.47 -0.66 -5.41
C SER A 92 -3.24 0.60 -5.79
N PHE A 93 -3.23 0.93 -7.08
CA PHE A 93 -3.98 2.02 -7.67
C PHE A 93 -5.19 1.47 -8.42
N THR A 94 -6.32 2.18 -8.33
CA THR A 94 -7.49 1.98 -9.18
C THR A 94 -8.11 3.32 -9.60
N SER A 95 -8.67 3.40 -10.82
CA SER A 95 -9.38 4.61 -11.28
C SER A 95 -10.73 4.86 -10.57
N SER A 96 -11.24 3.87 -9.84
CA SER A 96 -12.50 3.92 -9.10
C SER A 96 -12.32 3.23 -7.75
N GLN A 97 -13.14 3.58 -6.76
CA GLN A 97 -13.10 2.90 -5.45
C GLN A 97 -13.32 1.40 -5.60
N THR A 98 -12.58 0.64 -4.81
CA THR A 98 -12.73 -0.81 -4.66
C THR A 98 -13.85 -1.13 -3.67
N ASP A 99 -14.53 -2.26 -3.88
CA ASP A 99 -15.63 -2.70 -3.03
C ASP A 99 -15.13 -3.46 -1.80
N VAL A 100 -15.25 -2.81 -0.64
CA VAL A 100 -14.84 -3.35 0.66
C VAL A 100 -15.63 -4.59 1.08
N ASN A 101 -16.86 -4.79 0.56
CA ASN A 101 -17.64 -5.98 0.86
C ASN A 101 -17.23 -7.18 0.02
N ARG A 102 -16.53 -6.96 -1.09
CA ARG A 102 -16.10 -8.02 -2.01
C ARG A 102 -14.78 -8.66 -1.60
N VAL A 103 -13.82 -7.83 -1.20
CA VAL A 103 -12.48 -8.30 -0.80
C VAL A 103 -12.17 -7.76 0.58
N ASN A 104 -11.84 -8.65 1.50
CA ASN A 104 -11.41 -8.31 2.85
C ASN A 104 -9.98 -8.80 3.05
N TYR A 105 -9.09 -7.93 3.54
CA TYR A 105 -7.71 -8.30 3.87
C TYR A 105 -7.63 -8.91 5.28
N VAL A 106 -8.40 -9.96 5.52
CA VAL A 106 -8.52 -10.64 6.82
C VAL A 106 -8.06 -12.09 6.69
N ASN A 107 -7.28 -12.56 7.66
CA ASN A 107 -6.74 -13.94 7.70
C ASN A 107 -5.89 -14.33 6.47
N ILE A 108 -5.26 -13.35 5.82
CA ILE A 108 -4.37 -13.58 4.69
C ILE A 108 -2.96 -13.82 5.24
N ASN A 109 -2.34 -14.91 4.79
CA ASN A 109 -0.95 -15.24 5.12
C ASN A 109 -0.18 -15.62 3.87
N GLY A 110 1.04 -15.11 3.77
CA GLY A 110 2.01 -15.45 2.73
C GLY A 110 1.83 -14.69 1.43
N GLU A 111 2.92 -14.65 0.67
CA GLU A 111 3.08 -13.84 -0.53
C GLU A 111 2.08 -14.16 -1.65
N ALA A 112 1.84 -15.45 -1.91
CA ALA A 112 0.96 -15.88 -2.99
C ALA A 112 -0.48 -15.43 -2.73
N ASN A 113 -0.95 -15.58 -1.48
CA ASN A 113 -2.30 -15.15 -1.10
C ASN A 113 -2.41 -13.62 -1.12
N TRP A 114 -1.37 -12.91 -0.66
CA TRP A 114 -1.33 -11.45 -0.75
C TRP A 114 -1.50 -10.95 -2.18
N ASN A 115 -0.72 -11.50 -3.12
CA ASN A 115 -0.81 -11.16 -4.53
C ASN A 115 -2.20 -11.50 -5.10
N ASN A 116 -2.72 -12.70 -4.85
CA ASN A 116 -4.02 -13.12 -5.35
C ASN A 116 -5.16 -12.23 -4.83
N THR A 117 -5.11 -11.83 -3.55
CA THR A 117 -6.09 -10.91 -2.99
C THR A 117 -6.02 -9.53 -3.63
N ILE A 118 -4.81 -8.95 -3.79
CA ILE A 118 -4.65 -7.66 -4.47
C ILE A 118 -5.23 -7.74 -5.89
N GLN A 119 -4.86 -8.77 -6.66
CA GLN A 119 -5.37 -8.93 -8.03
C GLN A 119 -6.90 -9.06 -8.07
N SER A 120 -7.48 -9.81 -7.13
CA SER A 120 -8.93 -9.97 -7.02
C SER A 120 -9.65 -8.66 -6.69
N ASP A 121 -8.99 -7.78 -5.92
CA ASP A 121 -9.53 -6.49 -5.53
C ASP A 121 -9.59 -5.51 -6.70
N ILE A 122 -8.48 -5.41 -7.45
CA ILE A 122 -8.31 -4.42 -8.51
C ILE A 122 -8.82 -4.86 -9.89
N GLN A 123 -9.16 -6.14 -10.08
CA GLN A 123 -9.48 -6.71 -11.40
C GLN A 123 -10.59 -5.98 -12.17
N TYR A 124 -11.53 -5.33 -11.47
CA TYR A 124 -12.65 -4.62 -12.07
C TYR A 124 -12.35 -3.16 -12.44
N SER A 125 -11.15 -2.67 -12.11
CA SER A 125 -10.72 -1.33 -12.50
C SER A 125 -10.05 -1.34 -13.87
N ASN A 126 -10.45 -0.40 -14.73
CA ASN A 126 -9.90 -0.25 -16.08
C ASN A 126 -8.44 0.21 -16.06
N LEU A 127 -8.11 1.14 -15.15
CA LEU A 127 -6.74 1.55 -14.88
C LEU A 127 -6.36 1.06 -13.50
N ARG A 128 -5.30 0.25 -13.45
CA ARG A 128 -4.79 -0.35 -12.23
C ARG A 128 -3.30 -0.52 -12.31
N ASP A 129 -2.66 -0.42 -11.16
CA ASP A 129 -1.21 -0.58 -11.01
C ASP A 129 -0.90 -1.03 -9.58
N VAL A 130 0.27 -1.63 -9.36
CA VAL A 130 0.74 -2.06 -8.04
C VAL A 130 2.22 -1.75 -7.92
N ALA A 131 2.60 -1.05 -6.85
CA ALA A 131 4.00 -0.82 -6.49
C ALA A 131 4.30 -1.39 -5.11
N GLU A 132 5.56 -1.74 -4.88
CA GLU A 132 6.04 -2.29 -3.61
C GLU A 132 7.18 -1.46 -3.05
N THR A 133 7.21 -1.33 -1.73
CA THR A 133 8.35 -0.79 -0.99
C THR A 133 8.55 -1.59 0.29
N TRP A 134 9.61 -1.29 1.05
CA TRP A 134 9.94 -2.04 2.27
C TRP A 134 10.68 -1.18 3.29
N PHE A 135 10.62 -1.61 4.55
CA PHE A 135 11.30 -1.00 5.69
C PHE A 135 11.56 -2.05 6.79
N PHE A 136 12.36 -1.69 7.80
CA PHE A 136 12.63 -2.53 8.95
C PHE A 136 12.11 -1.90 10.25
N ILE A 137 11.64 -2.75 11.16
CA ILE A 137 11.34 -2.37 12.55
C ILE A 137 12.36 -3.02 13.48
N GLU A 138 13.02 -2.23 14.33
CA GLU A 138 14.01 -2.66 15.34
C GLU A 138 13.60 -2.37 16.80
#